data_AF-A0A371R4F7-F1
#
_entry.id   AF-A0A371R4F7-F1
#
_cell.length_a   1.000
_cell.length_b   1.000
_cell.length_c   1.000
_cell.angle_alpha   90.00
_cell.angle_beta   90.00
_cell.angle_gamma   90.00
#
_symmetry.space_group_name_H-M   'P 1'
#
loop_
_entity.id
_entity.type
_entity.pdbx_description
1 polymer ?
#
loop_
_entity_poly.entity_id
_entity_poly.type
_entity_poly.pdbx_seq_one_letter_code
_entity_poly.pdbx_strand_id
1 'polypeptide(L)'
;MSSRHSVLEAVLMLGRAKAYELAKALPYSVSTVYYALYRLEAEGFVEADRDYYVPTFKGVLYYVSYKGCNFIATNATRRLINRHYASELNDREICDALEFLSKRMPHSRHILPALLEAVSGAKLSDLPPSVKRLLATAMAEAGGPIDNVHIGVLIGNIFAGYCKMCGLVVAPCRSIKL
;
A
#
# COMPACT_ATOMS: atom_id res chain seq x y z
N MET A 1 -13.47 11.16 -17.71
CA MET A 1 -12.53 10.25 -17.02
C MET A 1 -11.75 9.49 -18.09
N SER A 2 -10.42 9.43 -18.02
CA SER A 2 -9.61 8.82 -19.10
C SER A 2 -9.71 7.29 -19.08
N SER A 3 -9.51 6.63 -20.23
CA SER A 3 -9.46 5.16 -20.32
C SER A 3 -8.43 4.56 -19.36
N ARG A 4 -7.28 5.24 -19.21
CA ARG A 4 -6.25 4.91 -18.24
C ARG A 4 -6.76 4.87 -16.80
N HIS A 5 -7.49 5.90 -16.36
CA HIS A 5 -8.03 5.95 -15.00
C HIS A 5 -9.07 4.86 -14.75
N SER A 6 -9.95 4.61 -15.73
CA SER A 6 -10.95 3.54 -15.64
C SER A 6 -10.31 2.15 -15.60
N VAL A 7 -9.26 1.91 -16.38
CA VAL A 7 -8.52 0.64 -16.38
C VAL A 7 -7.83 0.42 -15.04
N LEU A 8 -7.15 1.44 -14.49
CA LEU A 8 -6.52 1.33 -13.17
C LEU A 8 -7.54 1.07 -12.06
N GLU A 9 -8.65 1.82 -12.05
CA GLU A 9 -9.75 1.62 -11.08
C GLU A 9 -10.29 0.19 -11.12
N ALA A 10 -10.49 -0.36 -12.32
CA ALA A 10 -10.93 -1.75 -12.48
C ALA A 10 -9.90 -2.78 -11.99
N VAL A 11 -8.60 -2.57 -12.27
CA VAL A 11 -7.52 -3.43 -11.73
C VAL A 11 -7.49 -3.38 -10.21
N LEU A 12 -7.61 -2.19 -9.61
CA LEU A 12 -7.65 -2.02 -8.16
C LEU A 12 -8.86 -2.70 -7.53
N MET A 13 -10.03 -2.57 -8.14
CA MET A 13 -11.27 -3.17 -7.68
C MET A 13 -11.19 -4.71 -7.70
N LEU A 14 -10.69 -5.28 -8.78
CA LEU A 14 -10.56 -6.74 -8.95
C LEU A 14 -9.36 -7.32 -8.18
N GLY A 15 -8.30 -6.53 -7.97
CA GLY A 15 -7.06 -6.95 -7.30
C GLY A 15 -6.14 -7.80 -8.18
N ARG A 16 -6.69 -8.46 -9.19
CA ARG A 16 -5.97 -9.18 -10.24
C ARG A 16 -6.93 -9.35 -11.42
N ALA A 17 -6.51 -8.96 -12.62
CA ALA A 17 -7.40 -8.99 -13.78
C ALA A 17 -6.66 -9.30 -15.09
N LYS A 18 -7.30 -10.02 -15.99
CA LYS A 18 -6.82 -10.16 -17.37
C LYS A 18 -7.24 -8.96 -18.21
N ALA A 19 -6.42 -8.57 -19.19
CA ALA A 19 -6.75 -7.49 -20.12
C ALA A 19 -8.12 -7.68 -20.81
N TYR A 20 -8.44 -8.92 -21.19
CA TYR A 20 -9.71 -9.25 -21.83
C TYR A 20 -10.93 -9.12 -20.89
N GLU A 21 -10.78 -9.45 -19.61
CA GLU A 21 -11.83 -9.27 -18.61
C GLU A 21 -12.12 -7.78 -18.40
N LEU A 22 -11.07 -6.96 -18.32
CA LEU A 22 -11.18 -5.51 -18.23
C LEU A 22 -11.86 -4.92 -19.48
N ALA A 23 -11.50 -5.40 -20.67
CA ALA A 23 -12.12 -4.94 -21.92
C ALA A 23 -13.60 -5.31 -22.05
N LYS A 24 -14.05 -6.42 -21.45
CA LYS A 24 -15.48 -6.76 -21.37
C LYS A 24 -16.26 -5.87 -20.40
N ALA A 25 -15.61 -5.43 -19.32
CA ALA A 25 -16.25 -4.66 -18.26
C ALA A 25 -16.25 -3.14 -18.51
N LEU A 26 -15.41 -2.65 -19.43
CA LEU A 26 -15.21 -1.23 -19.68
C LEU A 26 -15.72 -0.83 -21.07
N PRO A 27 -16.18 0.41 -21.28
CA PRO A 27 -16.68 0.90 -22.56
C PRO A 27 -15.52 1.28 -23.50
N TYR A 28 -14.49 0.44 -23.62
CA TYR A 28 -13.31 0.67 -24.44
C TYR A 28 -12.99 -0.55 -25.30
N SER A 29 -12.41 -0.32 -26.48
CA SER A 29 -11.92 -1.41 -27.31
C SER A 29 -10.84 -2.20 -26.58
N VAL A 30 -10.71 -3.48 -26.92
CA VAL A 30 -9.64 -4.35 -26.41
C VAL A 30 -8.26 -3.69 -26.62
N SER A 31 -8.00 -3.15 -27.81
CA SER A 31 -6.74 -2.43 -28.12
C SER A 31 -6.48 -1.23 -27.20
N THR A 32 -7.53 -0.47 -26.85
CA THR A 32 -7.41 0.66 -25.92
C THR A 32 -7.05 0.20 -24.52
N VAL A 33 -7.64 -0.91 -24.05
CA VAL A 33 -7.34 -1.49 -22.74
C VAL A 33 -5.90 -2.00 -22.69
N TYR A 34 -5.44 -2.74 -23.71
CA TYR A 34 -4.04 -3.18 -23.79
C TYR A 34 -3.06 -2.01 -23.78
N TYR A 35 -3.34 -0.96 -24.55
CA TYR A 35 -2.50 0.24 -24.56
C TYR A 35 -2.47 0.93 -23.19
N ALA A 36 -3.61 1.04 -22.52
CA ALA A 36 -3.68 1.62 -21.18
C ALA A 36 -2.89 0.79 -20.15
N LEU A 37 -3.02 -0.54 -20.18
CA LEU A 37 -2.27 -1.45 -19.30
C LEU A 37 -0.77 -1.37 -19.54
N TYR A 38 -0.33 -1.37 -20.81
CA TYR A 38 1.07 -1.19 -21.17
C TYR A 38 1.66 0.10 -20.59
N ARG A 39 0.92 1.22 -20.66
CA ARG A 39 1.33 2.51 -20.09
C ARG A 39 1.36 2.49 -18.56
N LEU A 40 0.34 1.91 -17.92
CA LEU A 40 0.28 1.79 -16.47
C LEU A 40 1.42 0.91 -15.93
N GLU A 41 1.76 -0.16 -16.63
CA GLU A 41 2.86 -1.06 -16.30
C GLU A 41 4.22 -0.38 -16.46
N ALA A 42 4.47 0.27 -17.60
CA ALA A 42 5.70 1.00 -17.87
C ALA A 42 5.98 2.08 -16.81
N GLU A 43 4.93 2.70 -16.28
CA GLU A 43 5.03 3.74 -15.25
C GLU A 43 5.01 3.15 -13.81
N GLY A 44 4.84 1.83 -13.68
CA GLY A 44 4.90 1.08 -12.44
C GLY A 44 3.65 1.20 -11.55
N PHE A 45 2.49 1.53 -12.11
CA PHE A 45 1.22 1.59 -11.38
C PHE A 45 0.54 0.22 -11.29
N VAL A 46 0.80 -0.65 -12.25
CA VAL A 46 0.42 -2.07 -12.23
C VAL A 46 1.66 -2.91 -12.54
N GLU A 47 1.61 -4.20 -12.22
CA GLU A 47 2.62 -5.18 -12.58
C GLU A 47 1.97 -6.32 -13.37
N ALA A 48 2.66 -6.81 -14.39
CA ALA A 48 2.26 -8.02 -15.08
C ALA A 48 2.77 -9.25 -14.31
N ASP A 49 1.85 -10.12 -13.92
CA ASP A 49 2.10 -11.45 -13.37
C ASP A 49 1.48 -12.49 -14.31
N ARG A 50 2.32 -13.09 -15.16
CA ARG A 50 1.90 -14.01 -16.23
C ARG A 50 0.85 -13.34 -17.14
N ASP A 51 -0.38 -13.85 -17.13
CA ASP A 51 -1.50 -13.34 -17.94
C ASP A 51 -2.34 -12.27 -17.21
N TYR A 52 -1.93 -11.86 -16.02
CA TYR A 52 -2.70 -10.97 -15.16
C TYR A 52 -1.97 -9.66 -14.90
N TYR A 53 -2.76 -8.62 -14.66
CA TYR A 53 -2.31 -7.35 -14.14
C TYR A 53 -2.75 -7.21 -12.68
N VAL A 54 -1.79 -6.91 -11.81
CA VAL A 54 -2.02 -6.66 -10.37
C VAL A 54 -1.68 -5.21 -10.04
N PRO A 55 -2.40 -4.57 -9.11
CA PRO A 55 -2.10 -3.22 -8.69
C PRO A 55 -0.81 -3.19 -7.87
N THR A 56 -0.04 -2.11 -8.01
CA THR A 56 1.06 -1.79 -7.09
C THR A 56 0.58 -0.79 -6.04
N PHE A 57 1.36 -0.61 -4.97
CA PHE A 57 1.08 0.44 -3.99
C PHE A 57 1.19 1.84 -4.62
N LYS A 58 2.15 2.04 -5.52
CA LYS A 58 2.24 3.26 -6.34
C LYS A 58 0.97 3.52 -7.14
N GLY A 59 0.37 2.47 -7.70
CA GLY A 59 -0.92 2.52 -8.39
C GLY A 59 -2.07 2.97 -7.49
N VAL A 60 -2.11 2.47 -6.25
CA VAL A 60 -3.08 2.91 -5.24
C VAL A 60 -2.91 4.41 -4.95
N LEU A 61 -1.67 4.87 -4.70
CA LEU A 61 -1.41 6.29 -4.40
C LEU A 61 -1.77 7.20 -5.58
N TYR A 62 -1.45 6.78 -6.81
CA TYR A 62 -1.85 7.51 -8.01
C TYR A 62 -3.37 7.59 -8.14
N TYR A 63 -4.09 6.50 -7.90
CA TYR A 63 -5.56 6.50 -7.85
C TYR A 63 -6.11 7.50 -6.82
N VAL A 64 -5.57 7.48 -5.60
CA VAL A 64 -5.99 8.40 -4.53
C VAL A 64 -5.71 9.85 -4.91
N SER A 65 -4.61 10.15 -5.63
CA SER A 65 -4.28 11.52 -6.02
C SER A 65 -5.32 12.19 -6.93
N TYR A 66 -6.09 11.43 -7.72
CA TYR A 66 -7.10 11.99 -8.63
C TYR A 66 -8.55 11.65 -8.25
N LYS A 67 -8.79 10.61 -7.43
CA LYS A 67 -10.14 10.15 -7.06
C LYS A 67 -10.47 10.35 -5.57
N GLY A 68 -9.45 10.61 -4.74
CA GLY A 68 -9.55 10.56 -3.29
C GLY A 68 -9.54 9.13 -2.74
N CYS A 69 -9.46 9.00 -1.42
CA CYS A 69 -9.59 7.69 -0.79
C CYS A 69 -11.05 7.24 -0.72
N ASN A 70 -11.28 5.98 -1.08
CA ASN A 70 -12.58 5.32 -0.97
C ASN A 70 -12.39 3.81 -0.77
N PHE A 71 -13.50 3.06 -0.72
CA PHE A 71 -13.49 1.62 -0.51
C PHE A 71 -12.56 0.85 -1.48
N ILE A 72 -12.42 1.30 -2.74
CA ILE A 72 -11.53 0.66 -3.71
C ILE A 72 -10.07 0.82 -3.25
N ALA A 73 -9.66 2.02 -2.83
CA ALA A 73 -8.31 2.28 -2.36
C ALA A 73 -8.00 1.55 -1.04
N THR A 74 -8.94 1.54 -0.09
CA THR A 74 -8.74 0.84 1.19
C THR A 74 -8.63 -0.67 0.99
N ASN A 75 -9.53 -1.26 0.19
CA ASN A 75 -9.51 -2.69 -0.10
C ASN A 75 -8.26 -3.09 -0.91
N ALA A 76 -7.85 -2.29 -1.91
CA ALA A 76 -6.62 -2.53 -2.64
C ALA A 76 -5.39 -2.49 -1.71
N THR A 77 -5.32 -1.51 -0.80
CA THR A 77 -4.25 -1.43 0.20
C THR A 77 -4.24 -2.67 1.09
N ARG A 78 -5.41 -3.09 1.60
CA ARG A 78 -5.56 -4.31 2.42
C ARG A 78 -5.08 -5.59 1.74
N ARG A 79 -5.16 -5.66 0.40
CA ARG A 79 -4.66 -6.80 -0.38
C ARG A 79 -3.14 -6.78 -0.55
N LEU A 80 -2.54 -5.59 -0.48
CA LEU A 80 -1.09 -5.39 -0.60
C LEU A 80 -0.34 -5.58 0.74
N ILE A 81 -1.09 -5.63 1.84
CA ILE A 81 -0.60 -5.95 3.18
C ILE A 81 -1.10 -7.35 3.60
N ASN A 82 -0.39 -8.01 4.50
CA ASN A 82 -0.77 -9.27 5.10
C ASN A 82 -2.11 -9.14 5.83
N ARG A 83 -3.03 -10.08 5.55
CA ARG A 83 -4.37 -10.11 6.12
C ARG A 83 -4.41 -10.05 7.64
N HIS A 84 -3.40 -10.60 8.31
CA HIS A 84 -3.34 -10.62 9.78
C HIS A 84 -3.19 -9.21 10.37
N TYR A 85 -2.35 -8.36 9.77
CA TYR A 85 -2.14 -7.00 10.25
C TYR A 85 -3.07 -5.99 9.59
N ALA A 86 -3.66 -6.33 8.44
CA ALA A 86 -4.69 -5.53 7.80
C ALA A 86 -5.86 -5.26 8.76
N SER A 87 -6.32 -6.26 9.52
CA SER A 87 -7.45 -6.11 10.45
C SER A 87 -7.18 -5.14 11.60
N GLU A 88 -5.92 -4.82 11.89
CA GLU A 88 -5.53 -3.84 12.92
C GLU A 88 -5.66 -2.39 12.45
N LEU A 89 -5.90 -2.15 11.16
CA LEU A 89 -6.15 -0.83 10.60
C LEU A 89 -7.61 -0.68 10.23
N ASN A 90 -8.25 0.42 10.64
CA ASN A 90 -9.58 0.79 10.14
C ASN A 90 -9.49 1.59 8.83
N ASP A 91 -10.60 1.72 8.11
CA ASP A 91 -10.63 2.36 6.79
C ASP A 91 -10.23 3.85 6.83
N ARG A 92 -10.55 4.55 7.92
CA ARG A 92 -10.14 5.95 8.11
C ARG A 92 -8.62 6.06 8.27
N GLU A 93 -8.01 5.20 9.06
CA GLU A 93 -6.54 5.16 9.21
C GLU A 93 -5.85 4.87 7.87
N ILE A 94 -6.38 3.92 7.09
CA ILE A 94 -5.84 3.65 5.76
C ILE A 94 -5.98 4.90 4.87
N CYS A 95 -7.16 5.53 4.83
CA CYS A 95 -7.37 6.71 4.01
C CYS A 95 -6.49 7.89 4.40
N ASP A 96 -6.40 8.23 5.69
CA ASP A 96 -5.56 9.32 6.17
C ASP A 96 -4.09 9.10 5.79
N ALA A 97 -3.60 7.86 5.86
CA ALA A 97 -2.25 7.50 5.44
C ALA A 97 -2.07 7.62 3.91
N LEU A 98 -3.00 7.07 3.12
CA LEU A 98 -2.93 7.13 1.65
C LEU A 98 -3.01 8.57 1.14
N GLU A 99 -3.85 9.42 1.73
CA GLU A 99 -3.95 10.83 1.37
C GLU A 99 -2.64 11.57 1.66
N PHE A 100 -2.01 11.31 2.81
CA PHE A 100 -0.71 11.87 3.14
C PHE A 100 0.39 11.42 2.16
N LEU A 101 0.40 10.14 1.79
CA LEU A 101 1.40 9.53 0.89
C LEU A 101 1.18 9.95 -0.56
N SER A 102 -0.07 10.07 -1.01
CA SER A 102 -0.41 10.50 -2.37
C SER A 102 0.04 11.93 -2.68
N LYS A 103 0.21 12.79 -1.66
CA LYS A 103 0.78 14.13 -1.81
C LYS A 103 2.30 14.12 -1.99
N ARG A 104 2.97 13.05 -1.55
CA ARG A 104 4.44 12.88 -1.67
C ARG A 104 4.83 12.10 -2.91
N MET A 105 3.95 11.24 -3.41
CA MET A 105 4.16 10.41 -4.60
C MET A 105 5.52 9.69 -4.59
N PRO A 106 5.80 8.81 -3.61
CA PRO A 106 7.00 7.98 -3.63
C PRO A 106 7.11 7.20 -4.95
N HIS A 107 8.34 6.95 -5.39
CA HIS A 107 8.62 6.28 -6.66
C HIS A 107 8.46 4.77 -6.58
N SER A 108 8.69 4.21 -5.38
CA SER A 108 8.60 2.78 -5.11
C SER A 108 7.21 2.19 -5.38
N ARG A 109 7.22 0.99 -5.98
CA ARG A 109 6.00 0.22 -6.32
C ARG A 109 5.39 -0.51 -5.13
N HIS A 110 6.23 -0.95 -4.18
CA HIS A 110 5.82 -1.75 -3.04
C HIS A 110 5.65 -0.89 -1.78
N ILE A 111 4.79 -1.35 -0.86
CA ILE A 111 4.35 -0.54 0.27
C ILE A 111 5.48 -0.14 1.22
N LEU A 112 6.33 -1.07 1.66
CA LEU A 112 7.40 -0.78 2.61
C LEU A 112 8.44 0.20 2.03
N PRO A 113 9.03 -0.04 0.85
CA PRO A 113 9.94 0.93 0.23
C PRO A 113 9.29 2.30 0.00
N ALA A 114 8.02 2.35 -0.44
CA ALA A 114 7.31 3.62 -0.63
C ALA A 114 7.08 4.39 0.67
N LEU A 115 6.79 3.69 1.77
CA LEU A 115 6.69 4.29 3.09
C LEU A 115 8.05 4.84 3.53
N LEU A 116 9.12 4.07 3.39
CA LEU A 116 10.48 4.49 3.73
C LEU A 116 10.93 5.71 2.93
N GLU A 117 10.65 5.74 1.62
CA GLU A 117 10.88 6.92 0.77
C GLU A 117 10.11 8.14 1.27
N ALA A 118 8.82 7.98 1.56
CA ALA A 118 7.94 9.08 1.97
C ALA A 118 8.27 9.65 3.37
N VAL A 119 8.91 8.85 4.23
CA VAL A 119 9.32 9.27 5.57
C VAL A 119 10.82 9.57 5.68
N SER A 120 11.59 9.37 4.61
CA SER A 120 13.03 9.65 4.60
C SER A 120 13.30 11.12 4.95
N GLY A 121 14.19 11.35 5.91
CA GLY A 121 14.51 12.69 6.40
C GLY A 121 13.49 13.30 7.38
N ALA A 122 12.34 12.67 7.61
CA ALA A 122 11.40 13.08 8.65
C ALA A 122 11.74 12.42 9.99
N LYS A 123 11.54 13.15 11.09
CA LYS A 123 11.54 12.50 12.41
C LYS A 123 10.31 11.63 12.53
N LEU A 124 10.49 10.38 12.94
CA LEU A 124 9.36 9.45 13.16
C LEU A 124 8.30 10.06 14.08
N SER A 125 8.67 10.88 15.07
CA SER A 125 7.75 11.59 15.96
C SER A 125 6.74 12.48 15.23
N ASP A 126 7.12 13.05 14.09
CA ASP A 126 6.37 14.10 13.41
C ASP A 126 5.41 13.52 12.36
N LEU A 127 5.51 12.21 12.09
CA LEU A 127 4.61 11.53 11.17
C LEU A 127 3.19 11.44 11.74
N PRO A 128 2.15 11.57 10.89
CA PRO A 128 0.78 11.33 11.29
C PRO A 128 0.61 9.93 11.90
N PRO A 129 -0.25 9.76 12.93
CA PRO A 129 -0.51 8.46 13.55
C PRO A 129 -0.85 7.36 12.54
N SER A 130 -1.69 7.68 11.55
CA SER A 130 -2.10 6.74 10.49
C SER A 130 -0.92 6.24 9.65
N VAL A 131 0.04 7.13 9.34
CA VAL A 131 1.27 6.77 8.60
C VAL A 131 2.18 5.90 9.45
N LYS A 132 2.32 6.20 10.75
CA LYS A 132 3.08 5.37 11.68
C LYS A 132 2.50 3.97 11.80
N ARG A 133 1.17 3.85 11.91
CA ARG A 133 0.50 2.55 12.00
C ARG A 133 0.68 1.75 10.71
N LEU A 134 0.52 2.37 9.54
CA LEU A 134 0.78 1.71 8.25
C LEU A 134 2.25 1.30 8.08
N LEU A 135 3.20 2.13 8.57
CA LEU A 135 4.61 1.77 8.63
C LEU A 135 4.87 0.59 9.57
N ALA A 136 4.26 0.57 10.75
CA ALA A 136 4.34 -0.57 11.66
C ALA A 136 3.79 -1.86 11.04
N THR A 137 2.68 -1.78 10.28
CA THR A 137 2.14 -2.91 9.51
C THR A 137 3.17 -3.44 8.52
N ALA A 138 3.71 -2.56 7.68
CA ALA A 138 4.68 -2.94 6.66
C ALA A 138 5.98 -3.51 7.27
N MET A 139 6.40 -3.00 8.43
CA MET A 139 7.56 -3.52 9.16
C MET A 139 7.28 -4.85 9.85
N ALA A 140 6.08 -5.06 10.39
CA ALA A 140 5.66 -6.36 10.94
C ALA A 140 5.69 -7.47 9.87
N GLU A 141 5.33 -7.12 8.63
CA GLU A 141 5.28 -8.06 7.51
C GLU A 141 6.64 -8.39 6.90
N ALA A 142 7.49 -7.39 6.73
CA ALA A 142 8.82 -7.58 6.19
C ALA A 142 9.81 -8.12 7.24
N GLY A 143 9.55 -7.81 8.50
CA GLY A 143 10.30 -8.32 9.64
C GLY A 143 9.91 -9.74 10.01
N GLY A 144 10.36 -10.15 11.19
CA GLY A 144 10.06 -11.46 11.75
C GLY A 144 9.74 -11.35 13.24
N PRO A 145 9.45 -12.48 13.90
CA PRO A 145 9.33 -12.53 15.34
C PRO A 145 10.68 -12.12 15.96
N ILE A 146 10.66 -11.10 16.81
CA ILE A 146 11.79 -10.71 17.66
C ILE A 146 11.76 -11.55 18.93
N ASP A 147 10.57 -11.73 19.50
CA ASP A 147 10.29 -12.58 20.65
C ASP A 147 8.84 -13.11 20.58
N ASN A 148 8.32 -13.68 21.67
CA ASN A 148 6.96 -14.23 21.74
C ASN A 148 5.85 -13.15 21.72
N VAL A 149 6.19 -11.87 21.76
CA VAL A 149 5.28 -10.72 21.91
C VAL A 149 5.40 -9.74 20.73
N HIS A 150 6.59 -9.61 20.13
CA HIS A 150 6.92 -8.60 19.12
C HIS A 150 7.23 -9.24 17.77
N ILE A 151 6.59 -8.73 16.71
CA ILE A 151 6.86 -9.09 15.32
C ILE A 151 7.14 -7.80 14.55
N GLY A 152 8.31 -7.70 13.92
CA GLY A 152 8.68 -6.56 13.11
C GLY A 152 10.18 -6.31 13.08
N VAL A 153 10.57 -5.03 13.12
CA VAL A 153 11.95 -4.60 12.98
C VAL A 153 12.36 -3.71 14.16
N LEU A 154 13.58 -3.91 14.64
CA LEU A 154 14.23 -3.02 15.59
C LEU A 154 15.32 -2.21 14.88
N ILE A 155 15.19 -0.89 14.91
CA ILE A 155 16.14 0.06 14.30
C ILE A 155 16.73 0.90 15.42
N GLY A 156 17.94 0.55 15.86
CA GLY A 156 18.54 1.10 17.08
C GLY A 156 17.64 0.80 18.28
N ASN A 157 17.14 1.85 18.95
CA ASN A 157 16.24 1.72 20.11
C ASN A 157 14.76 1.85 19.75
N ILE A 158 14.39 1.91 18.47
CA ILE A 158 13.01 2.07 18.01
C ILE A 158 12.50 0.75 17.46
N PHE A 159 11.39 0.27 18.02
CA PHE A 159 10.63 -0.85 17.49
C PHE A 159 9.57 -0.33 16.50
N ALA A 160 9.48 -0.95 15.33
CA ALA A 160 8.42 -0.74 14.37
C ALA A 160 7.81 -2.10 14.00
N GLY A 161 6.53 -2.30 14.35
CA GLY A 161 5.89 -3.60 14.15
C GLY A 161 4.64 -3.81 14.97
N TYR A 162 4.23 -5.07 15.11
CA TYR A 162 3.12 -5.51 15.92
C TYR A 162 3.60 -6.01 17.29
N CYS A 163 2.99 -5.50 18.37
CA CYS A 163 3.15 -5.96 19.74
C CYS A 163 1.81 -6.52 20.24
N LYS A 164 1.80 -7.72 20.84
CA LYS A 164 0.56 -8.29 21.41
C LYS A 164 -0.10 -7.42 22.49
N MET A 165 0.64 -6.52 23.13
CA MET A 165 0.14 -5.62 24.17
C MET A 165 -0.26 -4.24 23.65
N CYS A 166 0.46 -3.72 22.65
CA CYS A 166 0.30 -2.33 22.19
C CYS A 166 -0.31 -2.22 20.78
N GLY A 167 -0.50 -3.32 20.07
CA GLY A 167 -0.89 -3.37 18.66
C GLY A 167 0.24 -2.91 17.74
N LEU A 168 -0.13 -2.29 16.61
CA LEU A 168 0.80 -1.71 15.64
C LEU A 168 1.41 -0.40 16.15
N VAL A 169 2.73 -0.38 16.35
CA VAL A 169 3.45 0.76 16.94
C VAL A 169 4.79 1.04 16.27
N VAL A 170 5.18 2.31 16.29
CA VAL A 170 6.55 2.79 15.97
C VAL A 170 7.03 3.63 17.14
N ALA A 171 7.74 3.01 18.09
CA ALA A 171 8.16 3.64 19.33
C ALA A 171 9.33 2.91 20.00
N PRO A 172 10.05 3.55 20.92
CA PRO A 172 10.94 2.84 21.83
C PRO A 172 10.17 1.80 22.66
N CYS A 173 10.60 0.54 22.65
CA CYS A 173 9.97 -0.53 23.44
C CYS A 173 10.90 -1.03 24.53
N ARG A 174 10.56 -0.76 25.80
CA ARG A 174 11.36 -1.20 26.97
C ARG A 174 11.23 -2.70 27.26
N SER A 175 10.26 -3.37 26.64
CA SER A 175 9.98 -4.79 26.85
C SER A 175 10.85 -5.71 25.99
N ILE A 176 11.50 -5.18 24.96
CA ILE A 176 12.46 -5.92 24.15
C ILE A 176 13.80 -5.91 24.90
N LYS A 177 14.27 -7.08 25.34
CA LYS A 177 15.62 -7.28 25.86
C LYS A 177 16.44 -7.94 24.76
N LEU A 178 17.39 -7.20 24.19
CA LEU A 178 18.38 -7.70 23.24
C LEU A 178 19.52 -8.42 23.96
#